data_AF-A0AAQ0MHU7-F1
#
_entry.id   AF-A0AAQ0MHU7-F1
#
_cell.length_a   1.000
_cell.length_b   1.000
_cell.length_c   1.000
_cell.angle_alpha   90.00
_cell.angle_beta   90.00
_cell.angle_gamma   90.00
#
_symmetry.space_group_name_H-M   'P 1'
#
loop_
_entity.id
_entity.type
_entity.pdbx_description
1 polymer ?
#
loop_
_entity_poly.entity_id
_entity_poly.type
_entity_poly.pdbx_seq_one_letter_code
_entity_poly.pdbx_strand_id
1 'polypeptide(L)'
;MGGQTIRLLEQFLRFGNPEEIEYQKLHGGTISPLFQGQKDNMISSITTLATQHKGSQASDKLANTNFIKNVLNNIAKLGNNKKSKIDFGLSQWGFEQQPNETYIEYVNRLKDSPIWNTEDVATRDLTTFGAEDLNLNTLVNPNIVYTSFAGQATKKNSFGHHRPNKGLFGLMDLTSKLIGKDSREDWQENDGVVAVTSALSPTGQPAKKVKDLTQATEKGVWNVMPVKNDWDHVDFVGLDNLDRKRTGEELEAFYTGIIDHLMRVEAREEQAVAV
;
A
#
# COMPACT_ATOMS: atom_id res chain seq x y z
N MET A 1 1.63 -0.94 0.04
CA MET A 1 0.48 -0.83 0.97
C MET A 1 0.19 0.60 1.40
N GLY A 2 1.19 1.49 1.61
CA GLY A 2 0.93 2.86 2.09
C GLY A 2 -0.11 3.66 1.29
N GLY A 3 -0.18 3.46 -0.04
CA GLY A 3 -1.21 4.09 -0.88
C GLY A 3 -2.64 3.59 -0.62
N GLN A 4 -2.84 2.37 -0.09
CA GLN A 4 -4.14 1.92 0.41
C GLN A 4 -4.47 2.59 1.74
N THR A 5 -3.51 2.66 2.67
CA THR A 5 -3.66 3.30 3.98
C THR A 5 -4.05 4.77 3.88
N ILE A 6 -3.39 5.55 3.02
CA ILE A 6 -3.70 6.99 2.89
C ILE A 6 -5.09 7.23 2.31
N ARG A 7 -5.59 6.35 1.43
CA ARG A 7 -6.96 6.40 0.91
C ARG A 7 -7.98 6.11 1.99
N LEU A 8 -7.73 5.10 2.83
CA LEU A 8 -8.60 4.79 3.96
C LEU A 8 -8.62 5.92 4.99
N LEU A 9 -7.46 6.54 5.25
CA LEU A 9 -7.37 7.71 6.12
C LEU A 9 -8.23 8.88 5.59
N GLU A 10 -8.12 9.21 4.30
CA GLU A 10 -8.94 10.26 3.69
C GLU A 10 -10.44 9.96 3.79
N GLN A 11 -10.82 8.70 3.53
CA GLN A 11 -12.21 8.25 3.67
C GLN A 11 -12.73 8.47 5.09
N PHE A 12 -11.96 8.11 6.11
CA PHE A 12 -12.36 8.35 7.50
C PHE A 12 -12.34 9.83 7.89
N LEU A 13 -11.36 10.62 7.45
CA LEU A 13 -11.36 12.06 7.70
C LEU A 13 -12.63 12.72 7.16
N ARG A 14 -13.03 12.36 5.93
CA ARG A 14 -14.18 12.97 5.26
C ARG A 14 -15.51 12.44 5.80
N PHE A 15 -15.67 11.12 5.89
CA PHE A 15 -16.97 10.49 6.19
C PHE A 15 -17.09 9.88 7.58
N GLY A 16 -15.99 9.73 8.31
CA GLY A 16 -15.97 9.01 9.58
C GLY A 16 -16.12 7.51 9.40
N ASN A 17 -16.46 6.82 10.50
CA ASN A 17 -16.83 5.41 10.47
C ASN A 17 -18.26 5.27 11.04
N PRO A 18 -19.26 4.90 10.21
CA PRO A 18 -20.65 4.73 10.65
C PRO A 18 -20.83 3.73 11.80
N GLU A 19 -20.07 2.63 11.79
CA GLU A 19 -20.16 1.59 12.82
C GLU A 19 -19.72 2.13 14.17
N GLU A 20 -18.63 2.90 14.21
CA GLU A 20 -18.13 3.54 15.43
C GLU A 20 -19.09 4.60 15.97
N ILE A 21 -19.73 5.37 15.07
CA ILE A 21 -20.74 6.37 15.43
C ILE A 21 -21.96 5.68 16.04
N GLU A 22 -22.43 4.58 15.44
CA GLU A 22 -23.56 3.82 15.97
C GLU A 22 -23.23 3.16 17.31
N TYR A 23 -22.05 2.55 17.41
CA TYR A 23 -21.56 1.93 18.64
C TYR A 23 -21.53 2.93 19.80
N GLN A 24 -20.98 4.14 19.58
CA GLN A 24 -20.94 5.18 20.61
C GLN A 24 -22.33 5.68 21.01
N LYS A 25 -23.30 5.74 20.07
CA LYS A 25 -24.69 6.10 20.40
C LYS A 25 -25.38 5.05 21.28
N LEU A 26 -25.12 3.77 21.02
CA LEU A 26 -25.74 2.65 21.74
C LEU A 26 -25.10 2.41 23.11
N HIS A 27 -23.78 2.57 23.22
CA HIS A 27 -23.01 2.17 24.41
C HIS A 27 -22.45 3.35 25.21
N GLY A 28 -22.56 4.59 24.72
CA GLY A 28 -21.96 5.76 25.33
C GLY A 28 -20.43 5.77 25.20
N GLY A 29 -19.77 6.55 26.06
CA GLY A 29 -18.30 6.70 26.03
C GLY A 29 -17.80 7.73 25.00
N THR A 30 -16.50 7.66 24.71
CA THR A 30 -15.79 8.60 23.82
C THR A 30 -15.56 8.00 22.44
N ILE A 31 -15.73 8.81 21.40
CA ILE A 31 -15.41 8.45 20.01
C ILE A 31 -14.24 9.30 19.50
N SER A 32 -13.27 8.66 18.85
CA SER A 32 -12.15 9.34 18.21
C SER A 32 -12.65 10.38 17.20
N PRO A 33 -12.08 11.60 17.15
CA PRO A 33 -12.44 12.58 16.13
C PRO A 33 -12.31 12.01 14.71
N LEU A 34 -11.35 11.13 14.45
CA LEU A 34 -11.20 10.51 13.13
C LEU A 34 -12.50 9.83 12.65
N PHE A 35 -13.19 9.11 13.52
CA PHE A 35 -14.40 8.37 13.17
C PHE A 35 -15.67 9.24 13.11
N GLN A 36 -15.60 10.51 13.53
CA GLN A 36 -16.72 11.44 13.41
C GLN A 36 -16.85 12.05 12.00
N GLY A 37 -15.80 11.97 11.18
CA GLY A 37 -15.77 12.55 9.83
C GLY A 37 -15.71 14.08 9.82
N GLN A 38 -16.16 14.67 8.71
CA GLN A 38 -16.29 16.12 8.47
C GLN A 38 -14.97 16.90 8.60
N LYS A 39 -13.84 16.26 8.30
CA LYS A 39 -12.49 16.83 8.30
C LYS A 39 -11.92 16.89 6.89
N ASP A 40 -12.67 17.53 6.00
CA ASP A 40 -12.24 17.75 4.62
C ASP A 40 -11.12 18.81 4.55
N ASN A 41 -10.48 18.94 3.39
CA ASN A 41 -9.39 19.90 3.12
C ASN A 41 -8.14 19.72 4.02
N MET A 42 -7.94 18.53 4.60
CA MET A 42 -6.70 18.19 5.33
C MET A 42 -5.62 17.59 4.44
N ILE A 43 -5.97 17.17 3.22
CA ILE A 43 -5.08 16.51 2.27
C ILE A 43 -5.23 17.22 0.93
N SER A 44 -4.15 17.81 0.39
CA SER A 44 -4.17 18.44 -0.95
C SER A 44 -3.88 17.45 -2.07
N SER A 45 -3.12 16.38 -1.78
CA SER A 45 -2.74 15.39 -2.78
C SER A 45 -2.54 13.98 -2.18
N ILE A 46 -2.75 12.96 -3.01
CA ILE A 46 -2.41 11.57 -2.72
C ILE A 46 -1.54 11.04 -3.86
N THR A 47 -0.27 10.80 -3.58
CA THR A 47 0.68 10.21 -4.53
C THR A 47 1.04 8.79 -4.11
N THR A 48 0.90 7.82 -5.01
CA THR A 48 1.19 6.41 -4.73
C THR A 48 2.31 5.86 -5.61
N LEU A 49 3.24 5.13 -4.98
CA LEU A 49 4.35 4.47 -5.66
C LEU A 49 4.13 2.96 -5.55
N ALA A 50 4.06 2.26 -6.68
CA ALA A 50 3.92 0.81 -6.77
C ALA A 50 2.81 0.22 -5.87
N THR A 51 1.75 1.00 -5.61
CA THR A 51 0.70 0.59 -4.67
C THR A 51 -0.21 -0.42 -5.35
N GLN A 52 -0.42 -1.57 -4.72
CA GLN A 52 -1.37 -2.59 -5.13
C GLN A 52 -2.84 -2.16 -4.95
N HIS A 53 -3.31 -1.17 -5.72
CA HIS A 53 -4.67 -0.64 -5.60
C HIS A 53 -5.75 -1.70 -5.84
N LYS A 54 -5.44 -2.74 -6.62
CA LYS A 54 -6.31 -3.90 -6.89
C LYS A 54 -5.77 -5.18 -6.25
N GLY A 55 -4.87 -5.05 -5.27
CA GLY A 55 -4.24 -6.17 -4.59
C GLY A 55 -3.15 -6.86 -5.41
N SER A 56 -2.64 -7.96 -4.89
CA SER A 56 -1.57 -8.73 -5.52
C SER A 56 -1.80 -10.24 -5.40
N GLN A 57 -1.51 -10.94 -6.49
CA GLN A 57 -1.53 -12.40 -6.51
C GLN A 57 -0.46 -13.01 -5.60
N ALA A 58 0.62 -12.27 -5.30
CA ALA A 58 1.59 -12.67 -4.30
C ALA A 58 0.93 -12.79 -2.91
N SER A 59 -0.05 -11.94 -2.60
CA SER A 59 -0.82 -12.11 -1.37
C SER A 59 -1.84 -13.23 -1.50
N ASP A 60 -2.62 -13.26 -2.59
CA ASP A 60 -3.66 -14.27 -2.83
C ASP A 60 -3.13 -15.71 -2.69
N LYS A 61 -1.96 -15.98 -3.29
CA LYS A 61 -1.44 -17.34 -3.48
C LYS A 61 -0.32 -17.71 -2.51
N LEU A 62 0.24 -16.76 -1.77
CA LEU A 62 1.38 -16.99 -0.87
C LEU A 62 1.18 -16.32 0.50
N ALA A 63 1.17 -14.98 0.55
CA ALA A 63 1.26 -14.27 1.83
C ALA A 63 0.04 -14.49 2.74
N ASN A 64 -1.18 -14.56 2.19
CA ASN A 64 -2.40 -14.74 2.97
C ASN A 64 -2.70 -16.20 3.37
N THR A 65 -1.77 -17.13 3.12
CA THR A 65 -1.94 -18.53 3.57
C THR A 65 -1.71 -18.64 5.09
N ASN A 66 -2.46 -19.51 5.76
CA ASN A 66 -2.31 -19.73 7.20
C ASN A 66 -0.88 -20.10 7.61
N PHE A 67 -0.17 -20.84 6.76
CA PHE A 67 1.24 -21.18 6.98
C PHE A 67 2.12 -19.92 7.04
N ILE A 68 2.04 -19.04 6.04
CA ILE A 68 2.85 -17.81 6.00
C ILE A 68 2.42 -16.83 7.09
N LYS A 69 1.11 -16.65 7.33
CA LYS A 69 0.59 -15.83 8.45
C LYS A 69 1.17 -16.31 9.79
N ASN A 70 1.17 -17.61 10.05
CA ASN A 70 1.75 -18.18 11.27
C ASN A 70 3.27 -17.96 11.37
N VAL A 71 4.01 -18.05 10.27
CA VAL A 71 5.46 -17.74 10.25
C VAL A 71 5.69 -16.26 10.59
N LEU A 72 4.96 -15.34 9.95
CA LEU A 72 5.05 -13.90 10.20
C LEU A 72 4.71 -13.55 11.66
N ASN A 73 3.62 -14.11 12.19
CA ASN A 73 3.23 -13.93 13.59
C ASN A 73 4.31 -14.48 14.54
N ASN A 74 4.93 -15.62 14.25
CA ASN A 74 6.02 -16.12 15.10
C ASN A 74 7.27 -15.22 15.06
N ILE A 75 7.61 -14.64 13.91
CA ILE A 75 8.68 -13.64 13.78
C ILE A 75 8.32 -12.40 14.60
N ALA A 76 7.10 -11.88 14.47
CA ALA A 76 6.66 -10.70 15.20
C ALA A 76 6.64 -10.92 16.72
N LYS A 77 6.21 -12.11 17.18
CA LYS A 77 6.29 -12.52 18.59
C LYS A 77 7.72 -12.49 19.11
N LEU A 78 8.68 -13.04 18.36
CA LEU A 78 10.09 -12.97 18.73
C LEU A 78 10.59 -11.52 18.70
N GLY A 79 10.13 -10.72 17.74
CA GLY A 79 10.49 -9.33 17.55
C GLY A 79 10.00 -8.39 18.65
N ASN A 80 8.79 -8.58 19.16
CA ASN A 80 8.15 -7.67 20.13
C ASN A 80 8.40 -8.09 21.60
N ASN A 81 9.46 -8.87 21.84
CA ASN A 81 9.89 -9.20 23.20
C ASN A 81 10.59 -7.98 23.84
N LYS A 82 10.57 -7.88 25.17
CA LYS A 82 11.04 -6.69 25.91
C LYS A 82 12.54 -6.40 25.80
N LYS A 83 13.34 -7.32 25.24
CA LYS A 83 14.78 -7.13 24.99
C LYS A 83 15.09 -6.70 23.55
N SER A 84 14.13 -6.86 22.64
CA SER A 84 14.27 -6.43 21.26
C SER A 84 14.01 -4.93 21.14
N LYS A 85 14.57 -4.31 20.09
CA LYS A 85 14.31 -2.92 19.71
C LYS A 85 13.37 -2.81 18.50
N ILE A 86 12.83 -3.94 18.05
CA ILE A 86 11.94 -4.02 16.90
C ILE A 86 10.50 -3.99 17.40
N ASP A 87 9.66 -3.16 16.79
CA ASP A 87 8.22 -3.17 16.94
C ASP A 87 7.57 -3.46 15.59
N PHE A 88 6.84 -4.57 15.50
CA PHE A 88 6.09 -4.98 14.31
C PHE A 88 4.70 -4.32 14.20
N GLY A 89 4.29 -3.48 15.16
CA GLY A 89 3.01 -2.76 15.14
C GLY A 89 1.79 -3.65 15.42
N LEU A 90 1.95 -4.63 16.31
CA LEU A 90 0.94 -5.64 16.64
C LEU A 90 0.56 -5.65 18.13
N SER A 91 0.89 -4.60 18.88
CA SER A 91 0.61 -4.50 20.33
C SER A 91 -0.90 -4.58 20.64
N GLN A 92 -1.76 -4.09 19.74
CA GLN A 92 -3.22 -4.21 19.82
C GLN A 92 -3.71 -5.67 19.86
N TRP A 93 -2.91 -6.61 19.35
CA TRP A 93 -3.17 -8.05 19.42
C TRP A 93 -2.48 -8.73 20.61
N GLY A 94 -1.91 -7.93 21.52
CA GLY A 94 -1.14 -8.38 22.67
C GLY A 94 0.34 -8.64 22.39
N PHE A 95 0.85 -8.37 21.18
CA PHE A 95 2.26 -8.62 20.83
C PHE A 95 3.15 -7.50 21.36
N GLU A 96 3.23 -7.43 22.68
CA GLU A 96 4.13 -6.57 23.43
C GLU A 96 4.37 -7.27 24.77
N GLN A 97 5.61 -7.71 24.99
CA GLN A 97 5.99 -8.35 26.24
C GLN A 97 6.07 -7.31 27.36
N GLN A 98 5.29 -7.50 28.41
CA GLN A 98 5.21 -6.54 29.51
C GLN A 98 6.52 -6.52 30.34
N PRO A 99 6.85 -5.40 31.02
CA PRO A 99 8.10 -5.28 31.78
C PRO A 99 8.33 -6.41 32.79
N ASN A 100 7.27 -6.79 33.51
CA ASN A 100 7.30 -7.83 34.55
C ASN A 100 6.92 -9.23 34.05
N GLU A 101 6.66 -9.41 32.75
CA GLU A 101 6.25 -10.68 32.16
C GLU A 101 7.48 -11.49 31.70
N THR A 102 7.57 -12.75 32.10
CA THR A 102 8.55 -13.70 31.57
C THR A 102 8.24 -14.04 30.11
N TYR A 103 9.22 -14.53 29.36
CA TYR A 103 8.96 -14.88 27.96
C TYR A 103 7.95 -16.03 27.82
N ILE A 104 7.93 -16.96 28.78
CA ILE A 104 6.97 -18.08 28.79
C ILE A 104 5.55 -17.57 29.02
N GLU A 105 5.34 -16.64 29.96
CA GLU A 105 4.05 -16.01 30.20
C GLU A 105 3.56 -15.25 28.96
N TYR A 106 4.45 -14.48 28.33
CA TYR A 106 4.18 -13.78 27.07
C TYR A 106 3.71 -14.73 25.97
N VAL A 107 4.46 -15.81 25.71
CA VAL A 107 4.07 -16.80 24.69
C VAL A 107 2.76 -17.49 25.06
N ASN A 108 2.52 -17.80 26.34
CA ASN A 108 1.29 -18.42 26.79
C ASN A 108 0.08 -17.50 26.58
N ARG A 109 0.17 -16.22 26.93
CA ARG A 109 -0.88 -15.22 26.69
C ARG A 109 -1.22 -15.08 25.21
N LEU A 110 -0.21 -15.17 24.35
CA LEU A 110 -0.43 -15.06 22.91
C LEU A 110 -1.13 -16.27 22.29
N LYS A 111 -1.21 -17.44 22.94
CA LYS A 111 -1.88 -18.62 22.38
C LYS A 111 -3.35 -18.35 22.03
N ASP A 112 -4.01 -17.53 22.85
CA ASP A 112 -5.43 -17.19 22.70
C ASP A 112 -5.64 -15.85 21.96
N SER A 113 -4.58 -15.26 21.39
CA SER A 113 -4.69 -14.00 20.64
C SER A 113 -5.51 -14.19 19.36
N PRO A 114 -6.46 -13.29 19.03
CA PRO A 114 -7.23 -13.37 17.79
C PRO A 114 -6.38 -13.31 16.51
N ILE A 115 -5.14 -12.80 16.57
CA ILE A 115 -4.28 -12.61 15.40
C ILE A 115 -3.98 -13.90 14.61
N TRP A 116 -4.10 -15.07 15.26
CA TRP A 116 -3.87 -16.35 14.59
C TRP A 116 -4.95 -16.67 13.55
N ASN A 117 -6.14 -16.08 13.68
CA ASN A 117 -7.30 -16.40 12.84
C ASN A 117 -8.02 -15.16 12.29
N THR A 118 -7.57 -13.95 12.60
CA THR A 118 -8.20 -12.71 12.13
C THR A 118 -7.97 -12.47 10.64
N GLU A 119 -8.90 -11.76 10.02
CA GLU A 119 -8.78 -11.20 8.67
C GLU A 119 -8.34 -9.71 8.71
N ASP A 120 -8.29 -9.10 9.90
CA ASP A 120 -7.75 -7.74 10.12
C ASP A 120 -6.20 -7.76 10.13
N VAL A 121 -5.63 -8.05 8.95
CA VAL A 121 -4.18 -8.15 8.73
C VAL A 121 -3.80 -7.66 7.33
N ALA A 122 -2.58 -7.13 7.22
CA ALA A 122 -2.04 -6.66 5.94
C ALA A 122 -2.07 -7.73 4.85
N THR A 123 -1.76 -9.00 5.15
CA THR A 123 -1.78 -10.06 4.12
C THR A 123 -3.16 -10.24 3.49
N ARG A 124 -4.23 -9.96 4.23
CA ARG A 124 -5.60 -9.99 3.73
C ARG A 124 -5.89 -8.75 2.89
N ASP A 125 -5.57 -7.56 3.36
CA ASP A 125 -5.83 -6.32 2.61
C ASP A 125 -5.02 -6.20 1.30
N LEU A 126 -3.91 -6.93 1.24
CA LEU A 126 -3.06 -7.03 0.06
C LEU A 126 -3.56 -8.04 -0.98
N THR A 127 -4.58 -8.85 -0.68
CA THR A 127 -5.21 -9.74 -1.68
C THR A 127 -6.02 -8.94 -2.69
N THR A 128 -6.31 -9.55 -3.83
CA THR A 128 -7.16 -8.93 -4.86
C THR A 128 -8.57 -8.66 -4.35
N PHE A 129 -9.13 -9.52 -3.51
CA PHE A 129 -10.45 -9.31 -2.90
C PHE A 129 -10.40 -8.28 -1.76
N GLY A 130 -9.36 -8.30 -0.92
CA GLY A 130 -9.25 -7.36 0.20
C GLY A 130 -9.03 -5.92 -0.27
N ALA A 131 -8.24 -5.75 -1.33
CA ALA A 131 -8.11 -4.46 -2.00
C ALA A 131 -9.41 -4.01 -2.67
N GLU A 132 -10.23 -4.93 -3.18
CA GLU A 132 -11.53 -4.60 -3.76
C GLU A 132 -12.53 -4.13 -2.69
N ASP A 133 -12.52 -4.73 -1.50
CA ASP A 133 -13.33 -4.22 -0.38
C ASP A 133 -12.97 -2.78 -0.04
N LEU A 134 -11.67 -2.43 -0.05
CA LEU A 134 -11.24 -1.04 0.11
C LEU A 134 -11.72 -0.16 -1.06
N ASN A 135 -11.67 -0.65 -2.29
CA ASN A 135 -12.10 0.12 -3.47
C ASN A 135 -13.60 0.43 -3.44
N LEU A 136 -14.43 -0.52 -2.99
CA LEU A 136 -15.87 -0.33 -2.80
C LEU A 136 -16.20 0.68 -1.70
N ASN A 137 -15.32 0.81 -0.70
CA ASN A 137 -15.52 1.68 0.47
C ASN A 137 -14.74 2.99 0.41
N THR A 138 -14.08 3.31 -0.70
CA THR A 138 -13.34 4.58 -0.86
C THR A 138 -13.71 5.28 -2.16
N LEU A 139 -13.86 6.60 -2.08
CA LEU A 139 -14.19 7.45 -3.22
C LEU A 139 -13.10 8.48 -3.46
N VAL A 140 -12.88 8.86 -4.72
CA VAL A 140 -12.07 10.05 -5.03
C VAL A 140 -12.74 11.30 -4.44
N ASN A 141 -11.92 12.20 -3.91
CA ASN A 141 -12.32 13.50 -3.42
C ASN A 141 -12.08 14.54 -4.54
N PRO A 142 -13.09 15.33 -4.95
CA PRO A 142 -12.95 16.30 -6.04
C PRO A 142 -11.97 17.43 -5.75
N ASN A 143 -11.53 17.58 -4.49
CA ASN A 143 -10.58 18.61 -4.08
C ASN A 143 -9.13 18.12 -4.05
N ILE A 144 -8.87 16.81 -4.18
CA ILE A 144 -7.55 16.20 -4.04
C ILE A 144 -6.96 15.85 -5.40
N VAL A 145 -5.67 16.13 -5.61
CA VAL A 145 -4.91 15.62 -6.76
C VAL A 145 -4.39 14.21 -6.46
N TYR A 146 -4.83 13.21 -7.25
CA TYR A 146 -4.35 11.84 -7.13
C TYR A 146 -3.32 11.54 -8.21
N THR A 147 -2.15 11.00 -7.86
CA THR A 147 -1.10 10.61 -8.83
C THR A 147 -0.62 9.20 -8.51
N SER A 148 -0.46 8.35 -9.53
CA SER A 148 0.03 6.98 -9.36
C SER A 148 1.23 6.69 -10.25
N PHE A 149 2.22 6.01 -9.66
CA PHE A 149 3.41 5.51 -10.34
C PHE A 149 3.42 3.98 -10.29
N ALA A 150 3.57 3.36 -11.45
CA ALA A 150 3.75 1.92 -11.58
C ALA A 150 5.16 1.61 -12.09
N GLY A 151 5.78 0.58 -11.52
CA GLY A 151 7.04 0.01 -12.02
C GLY A 151 6.79 -1.29 -12.76
N GLN A 152 7.79 -1.71 -13.52
CA GLN A 152 7.78 -2.92 -14.29
C GLN A 152 9.20 -3.45 -14.36
N ALA A 153 9.40 -4.71 -13.98
CA ALA A 153 10.72 -5.36 -13.99
C ALA A 153 10.63 -6.79 -14.53
N THR A 154 9.79 -6.99 -15.55
CA THR A 154 9.58 -8.30 -16.18
C THR A 154 9.63 -8.24 -17.69
N LYS A 155 9.58 -9.40 -18.34
CA LYS A 155 9.42 -9.50 -19.79
C LYS A 155 8.61 -10.73 -20.15
N LYS A 156 7.80 -10.59 -21.20
CA LYS A 156 7.06 -11.71 -21.78
C LYS A 156 8.02 -12.70 -22.41
N ASN A 157 7.86 -13.98 -22.11
CA ASN A 157 8.63 -15.07 -22.70
C ASN A 157 7.87 -15.72 -23.87
N SER A 158 8.50 -16.69 -24.54
CA SER A 158 7.93 -17.41 -25.68
C SER A 158 6.66 -18.23 -25.35
N PHE A 159 6.40 -18.52 -24.08
CA PHE A 159 5.19 -19.21 -23.62
C PHE A 159 4.06 -18.25 -23.27
N GLY A 160 4.23 -16.95 -23.51
CA GLY A 160 3.24 -15.93 -23.21
C GLY A 160 3.15 -15.52 -21.75
N HIS A 161 4.10 -15.95 -20.90
CA HIS A 161 4.18 -15.59 -19.47
C HIS A 161 5.24 -14.53 -19.22
N HIS A 162 5.05 -13.71 -18.17
CA HIS A 162 6.09 -12.78 -17.72
C HIS A 162 7.11 -13.44 -16.80
N ARG A 163 8.38 -13.05 -16.96
CA ARG A 163 9.51 -13.48 -16.12
C ARG A 163 10.33 -12.28 -15.66
N PRO A 164 10.94 -12.34 -14.46
CA PRO A 164 11.74 -11.23 -13.93
C PRO A 164 12.91 -10.88 -14.86
N ASN A 165 13.17 -9.58 -14.99
CA ASN A 165 14.33 -9.05 -15.69
C ASN A 165 15.61 -9.30 -14.89
N LYS A 166 16.76 -9.23 -15.57
CA LYS A 166 18.05 -9.20 -14.87
C LYS A 166 18.17 -7.85 -14.16
N GLY A 167 18.29 -7.88 -12.83
CA GLY A 167 18.34 -6.69 -11.99
C GLY A 167 17.21 -6.62 -10.96
N LEU A 168 16.13 -7.40 -11.14
CA LEU A 168 15.09 -7.50 -10.11
C LEU A 168 15.66 -8.06 -8.80
N PHE A 169 15.28 -7.44 -7.68
CA PHE A 169 15.72 -7.78 -6.35
C PHE A 169 15.44 -9.25 -6.02
N GLY A 170 16.49 -10.00 -5.69
CA GLY A 170 16.44 -11.47 -5.66
C GLY A 170 15.35 -12.07 -4.77
N LEU A 171 14.96 -11.38 -3.67
CA LEU A 171 13.88 -11.85 -2.78
C LEU A 171 12.49 -11.84 -3.44
N MET A 172 12.32 -11.09 -4.53
CA MET A 172 11.05 -10.96 -5.25
C MET A 172 10.94 -11.88 -6.47
N ASP A 173 11.96 -12.70 -6.77
CA ASP A 173 11.95 -13.59 -7.94
C ASP A 173 10.80 -14.60 -7.90
N LEU A 174 10.52 -15.16 -6.72
CA LEU A 174 9.42 -16.11 -6.52
C LEU A 174 8.05 -15.46 -6.77
N THR A 175 7.80 -14.30 -6.15
CA THR A 175 6.55 -13.56 -6.29
C THR A 175 6.36 -13.05 -7.72
N SER A 176 7.43 -12.57 -8.36
CA SER A 176 7.41 -12.12 -9.76
C SER A 176 6.98 -13.24 -10.71
N LYS A 177 7.55 -14.43 -10.54
CA LYS A 177 7.21 -15.62 -11.35
C LYS A 177 5.78 -16.10 -11.11
N LEU A 178 5.27 -15.94 -9.89
CA LEU A 178 3.91 -16.32 -9.52
C LEU A 178 2.88 -15.37 -10.16
N ILE A 179 3.14 -14.07 -10.13
CA ILE A 179 2.31 -13.05 -10.79
C ILE A 179 2.39 -13.21 -12.32
N GLY A 180 3.60 -13.38 -12.86
CA GLY A 180 3.83 -13.50 -14.31
C GLY A 180 3.22 -14.73 -14.98
N LYS A 181 2.69 -15.67 -14.20
CA LYS A 181 1.96 -16.87 -14.66
C LYS A 181 0.44 -16.75 -14.48
N ASP A 182 -0.08 -15.57 -14.15
CA ASP A 182 -1.52 -15.38 -14.01
C ASP A 182 -2.27 -15.76 -15.31
N SER A 183 -3.48 -16.29 -15.17
CA SER A 183 -4.30 -16.65 -16.32
C SER A 183 -4.82 -15.43 -17.07
N ARG A 184 -4.94 -14.29 -16.39
CA ARG A 184 -5.28 -13.00 -17.00
C ARG A 184 -3.99 -12.35 -17.52
N GLU A 185 -3.91 -12.15 -18.83
CA GLU A 185 -2.69 -11.65 -19.48
C GLU A 185 -2.28 -10.25 -18.98
N ASP A 186 -3.25 -9.37 -18.76
CA ASP A 186 -3.06 -8.00 -18.25
C ASP A 186 -2.59 -7.93 -16.79
N TRP A 187 -2.60 -9.06 -16.08
CA TRP A 187 -2.14 -9.20 -14.69
C TRP A 187 -0.76 -9.85 -14.56
N GLN A 188 -0.09 -10.16 -15.66
CA GLN A 188 1.20 -10.85 -15.63
C GLN A 188 2.38 -9.87 -15.51
N GLU A 189 2.31 -8.72 -16.16
CA GLU A 189 3.36 -7.70 -16.09
C GLU A 189 3.46 -7.12 -14.67
N ASN A 190 4.65 -7.15 -14.06
CA ASN A 190 4.83 -6.81 -12.65
C ASN A 190 6.20 -6.21 -12.33
N ASP A 191 6.29 -5.63 -11.13
CA ASP A 191 7.48 -5.04 -10.50
C ASP A 191 8.18 -5.99 -9.52
N GLY A 192 7.79 -7.27 -9.49
CA GLY A 192 8.26 -8.26 -8.53
C GLY A 192 7.24 -8.69 -7.49
N VAL A 193 6.36 -7.78 -7.05
CA VAL A 193 5.34 -8.09 -6.02
C VAL A 193 3.96 -7.53 -6.33
N VAL A 194 3.82 -6.60 -7.27
CA VAL A 194 2.56 -5.98 -7.69
C VAL A 194 2.46 -6.01 -9.21
N ALA A 195 1.32 -6.47 -9.73
CA ALA A 195 1.02 -6.38 -11.15
C ALA A 195 0.84 -4.92 -11.58
N VAL A 196 1.36 -4.53 -12.75
CA VAL A 196 1.26 -3.17 -13.29
C VAL A 196 -0.19 -2.69 -13.29
N THR A 197 -1.14 -3.50 -13.76
CA THR A 197 -2.57 -3.17 -13.79
C THR A 197 -3.16 -2.82 -12.42
N SER A 198 -2.60 -3.39 -11.34
CA SER A 198 -2.98 -3.11 -9.95
C SER A 198 -2.37 -1.79 -9.47
N ALA A 199 -1.18 -1.43 -9.95
CA ALA A 199 -0.49 -0.19 -9.59
C ALA A 199 -1.02 1.08 -10.27
N LEU A 200 -1.75 0.95 -11.39
CA LEU A 200 -2.21 2.11 -12.16
C LEU A 200 -3.27 2.93 -11.42
N SER A 201 -4.29 2.29 -10.84
CA SER A 201 -5.39 2.96 -10.13
C SER A 201 -6.32 1.94 -9.46
N PRO A 202 -7.14 2.35 -8.48
CA PRO A 202 -8.22 1.53 -7.92
C PRO A 202 -9.27 1.10 -8.94
N THR A 203 -9.92 -0.04 -8.69
CA THR A 203 -11.06 -0.49 -9.50
C THR A 203 -12.19 0.53 -9.47
N GLY A 204 -12.80 0.81 -10.62
CA GLY A 204 -14.01 1.64 -10.73
C GLY A 204 -13.81 3.14 -10.47
N GLN A 205 -12.62 3.60 -10.08
CA GLN A 205 -12.35 5.01 -9.83
C GLN A 205 -11.90 5.74 -11.12
N PRO A 206 -12.25 7.04 -11.29
CA PRO A 206 -11.81 7.82 -12.44
C PRO A 206 -10.27 7.84 -12.55
N ALA A 207 -9.76 7.53 -13.74
CA ALA A 207 -8.33 7.53 -14.01
C ALA A 207 -8.06 8.05 -15.42
N LYS A 208 -6.96 8.80 -15.58
CA LYS A 208 -6.49 9.29 -16.86
C LYS A 208 -4.97 9.09 -16.97
N LYS A 209 -4.49 8.71 -18.14
CA LYS A 209 -3.05 8.65 -18.40
C LYS A 209 -2.51 10.05 -18.66
N VAL A 210 -1.40 10.39 -18.03
CA VAL A 210 -0.67 11.65 -18.25
C VAL A 210 0.71 11.36 -18.83
N LYS A 211 1.30 12.32 -19.55
CA LYS A 211 2.63 12.12 -20.14
C LYS A 211 3.76 12.32 -19.14
N ASP A 212 3.58 13.24 -18.21
CA ASP A 212 4.56 13.63 -17.20
C ASP A 212 3.86 14.40 -16.06
N LEU A 213 4.63 14.75 -15.04
CA LEU A 213 4.15 15.43 -13.84
C LEU A 213 3.63 16.84 -14.08
N THR A 214 3.91 17.48 -15.22
CA THR A 214 3.35 18.81 -15.53
C THR A 214 1.87 18.75 -15.88
N GLN A 215 1.37 17.56 -16.28
CA GLN A 215 -0.03 17.31 -16.65
C GLN A 215 -0.84 16.64 -15.52
N ALA A 216 -0.18 16.24 -14.43
CA ALA A 216 -0.77 15.49 -13.33
C ALA A 216 -1.56 16.37 -12.33
N THR A 217 -2.25 17.40 -12.80
CA THR A 217 -2.82 18.47 -11.94
C THR A 217 -4.33 18.39 -11.75
N GLU A 218 -5.01 17.40 -12.33
CA GLU A 218 -6.47 17.31 -12.24
C GLU A 218 -6.88 16.69 -10.91
N LYS A 219 -7.85 17.32 -10.25
CA LYS A 219 -8.40 16.87 -8.96
C LYS A 219 -9.51 15.84 -9.17
N GLY A 220 -9.73 14.95 -8.20
CA GLY A 220 -10.79 13.95 -8.24
C GLY A 220 -10.59 12.83 -9.28
N VAL A 221 -9.41 12.71 -9.87
CA VAL A 221 -9.06 11.68 -10.84
C VAL A 221 -7.64 11.18 -10.58
N TRP A 222 -7.40 9.88 -10.78
CA TRP A 222 -6.06 9.31 -10.78
C TRP A 222 -5.30 9.76 -12.02
N ASN A 223 -4.31 10.63 -11.85
CA ASN A 223 -3.33 11.01 -12.86
C ASN A 223 -2.27 9.89 -12.95
N VAL A 224 -2.48 8.97 -13.89
CA VAL A 224 -1.67 7.76 -14.05
C VAL A 224 -0.42 8.09 -14.87
N MET A 225 0.74 7.99 -14.23
CA MET A 225 2.04 8.26 -14.85
C MET A 225 2.44 7.16 -15.83
N PRO A 226 3.35 7.44 -16.78
CA PRO A 226 3.94 6.38 -17.60
C PRO A 226 4.62 5.33 -16.73
N VAL A 227 4.48 4.06 -17.11
CA VAL A 227 5.10 2.93 -16.39
C VAL A 227 6.62 3.07 -16.45
N LYS A 228 7.27 2.94 -15.29
CA LYS A 228 8.73 2.97 -15.19
C LYS A 228 9.27 1.58 -15.54
N ASN A 229 9.80 1.47 -16.76
CA ASN A 229 10.42 0.24 -17.25
C ASN A 229 11.73 -0.06 -16.51
N ASP A 230 11.97 -1.34 -16.25
CA ASP A 230 13.08 -1.87 -15.45
C ASP A 230 13.16 -1.33 -14.02
N TRP A 231 12.08 -0.77 -13.47
CA TRP A 231 11.99 -0.43 -12.05
C TRP A 231 11.18 -1.51 -11.34
N ASP A 232 11.83 -2.21 -10.42
CA ASP A 232 11.16 -3.14 -9.53
C ASP A 232 10.52 -2.41 -8.32
N HIS A 233 9.85 -3.17 -7.47
CA HIS A 233 9.09 -2.61 -6.36
C HIS A 233 9.95 -1.82 -5.35
N VAL A 234 11.19 -2.26 -5.12
CA VAL A 234 12.06 -1.69 -4.09
C VAL A 234 13.02 -0.64 -4.65
N ASP A 235 13.15 -0.53 -5.97
CA ASP A 235 13.83 0.58 -6.65
C ASP A 235 13.21 1.94 -6.32
N PHE A 236 11.87 1.98 -6.17
CA PHE A 236 11.16 3.19 -5.73
C PHE A 236 11.61 3.74 -4.38
N VAL A 237 12.28 2.92 -3.56
CA VAL A 237 12.77 3.30 -2.23
C VAL A 237 14.27 3.05 -2.04
N GLY A 238 14.98 2.70 -3.12
CA GLY A 238 16.44 2.54 -3.11
C GLY A 238 16.97 1.41 -2.22
N LEU A 239 16.20 0.34 -2.03
CA LEU A 239 16.62 -0.79 -1.16
C LEU A 239 17.37 -1.90 -1.92
N ASP A 240 17.35 -1.92 -3.25
CA ASP A 240 18.16 -2.87 -4.02
C ASP A 240 19.61 -2.38 -4.19
N ASN A 241 20.43 -2.63 -3.18
CA ASN A 241 21.86 -2.30 -3.22
C ASN A 241 22.66 -3.12 -4.26
N LEU A 242 22.06 -4.15 -4.87
CA LEU A 242 22.71 -5.00 -5.87
C LEU A 242 22.42 -4.54 -7.30
N ASP A 243 21.37 -3.76 -7.53
CA ASP A 243 21.12 -3.17 -8.83
C ASP A 243 22.00 -1.93 -9.06
N ARG A 244 22.97 -2.06 -9.97
CA ARG A 244 23.85 -0.96 -10.38
C ARG A 244 23.27 -0.09 -11.50
N LYS A 245 22.11 -0.46 -12.05
CA LYS A 245 21.43 0.31 -13.11
C LYS A 245 20.61 1.47 -12.54
N ARG A 246 20.12 1.32 -11.30
CA ARG A 246 19.36 2.32 -10.57
C ARG A 246 20.33 3.11 -9.70
N THR A 247 20.60 4.36 -10.08
CA THR A 247 21.59 5.18 -9.37
C THR A 247 20.91 6.05 -8.31
N GLY A 248 21.70 6.51 -7.33
CA GLY A 248 21.22 7.45 -6.33
C GLY A 248 20.72 8.75 -6.96
N GLU A 249 21.40 9.23 -8.00
CA GLU A 249 21.02 10.44 -8.75
C GLU A 249 19.69 10.24 -9.51
N GLU A 250 19.44 9.05 -10.07
CA GLU A 250 18.15 8.72 -10.71
C GLU A 250 17.00 8.75 -9.70
N LEU A 251 17.22 8.20 -8.50
CA LEU A 251 16.24 8.18 -7.42
C LEU A 251 16.00 9.57 -6.83
N GLU A 252 17.07 10.35 -6.64
CA GLU A 252 17.00 11.74 -6.17
C GLU A 252 16.21 12.61 -7.16
N ALA A 253 16.49 12.51 -8.46
CA ALA A 253 15.76 13.23 -9.50
C ALA A 253 14.29 12.82 -9.53
N PHE A 254 13.99 11.53 -9.32
CA PHE A 254 12.61 11.03 -9.25
C PHE A 254 11.82 11.66 -8.10
N TYR A 255 12.37 11.66 -6.87
CA TYR A 255 11.70 12.26 -5.73
C TYR A 255 11.65 13.79 -5.81
N THR A 256 12.70 14.44 -6.30
CA THR A 256 12.69 15.90 -6.53
C THR A 256 11.59 16.28 -7.51
N GLY A 257 11.40 15.50 -8.59
CA GLY A 257 10.30 15.71 -9.52
C GLY A 257 8.92 15.59 -8.87
N ILE A 258 8.74 14.64 -7.93
CA ILE A 258 7.51 14.53 -7.13
C ILE A 258 7.33 15.77 -6.25
N ILE A 259 8.36 16.23 -5.54
CA ILE A 259 8.28 17.43 -4.71
C ILE A 259 7.90 18.66 -5.56
N ASP A 260 8.56 18.88 -6.68
CA ASP A 260 8.22 19.97 -7.61
C ASP A 260 6.77 19.89 -8.09
N HIS A 261 6.25 18.67 -8.27
CA HIS A 261 4.84 18.44 -8.59
C HIS A 261 3.92 18.85 -7.45
N LEU A 262 4.22 18.44 -6.22
CA LEU A 262 3.43 18.81 -5.04
C LEU A 262 3.40 20.34 -4.86
N MET A 263 4.54 21.02 -5.03
CA MET A 263 4.60 22.48 -5.00
C MET A 263 3.71 23.15 -6.06
N ARG A 264 3.58 22.54 -7.26
CA ARG A 264 2.66 23.04 -8.29
C ARG A 264 1.20 22.81 -7.93
N VAL A 265 0.88 21.74 -7.21
CA VAL A 265 -0.48 21.51 -6.69
C VAL A 265 -0.82 22.61 -5.69
N GLU A 266 0.06 22.87 -4.72
CA GLU A 266 -0.13 23.93 -3.71
C GLU A 266 -0.29 25.32 -4.34
N ALA A 267 0.61 25.71 -5.26
CA ALA A 267 0.54 27.02 -5.92
C ALA A 267 -0.77 27.25 -6.70
N ARG A 268 -1.40 26.19 -7.22
CA ARG A 268 -2.69 26.28 -7.91
C ARG A 268 -3.86 26.42 -6.93
N GLU A 269 -3.75 25.85 -5.73
CA GLU A 269 -4.76 26.03 -4.68
C GLU A 269 -4.77 27.48 -4.18
N GLU A 270 -3.60 28.08 -3.95
CA GLU A 270 -3.50 29.49 -3.55
C GLU A 270 -4.10 30.43 -4.60
N GLN A 271 -3.86 30.17 -5.88
CA GLN A 271 -4.43 30.96 -6.97
C GLN A 271 -5.95 30.83 -7.07
N ALA A 272 -6.51 29.65 -6.78
CA ALA A 272 -7.95 29.42 -6.80
C ALA A 272 -8.70 30.10 -5.65
N VAL A 273 -8.03 30.37 -4.52
CA VAL A 273 -8.59 31.08 -3.35
C VAL A 273 -8.49 32.61 -3.50
N ALA A 274 -7.54 33.10 -4.30
CA ALA A 274 -7.32 34.53 -4.52
C ALA A 274 -8.28 35.19 -5.53
N VAL A 275 -9.19 34.42 -6.15
CA VAL A 275 -10.19 34.86 -7.14
C VAL A 275 -11.59 34.80 -6.53
#